data_AF-A0A535EWE0-F1
#
_entry.id   AF-A0A535EWE0-F1
#
_cell.length_a   1.000
_cell.length_b   1.000
_cell.length_c   1.000
_cell.angle_alpha   90.00
_cell.angle_beta   90.00
_cell.angle_gamma   90.00
#
_symmetry.space_group_name_H-M   'P 1'
#
loop_
_entity.id
_entity.type
_entity.pdbx_description
1 polymer ?
#
loop_
_entity_poly.entity_id
_entity_poly.type
_entity_poly.pdbx_seq_one_letter_code
_entity_poly.pdbx_strand_id
1 'polypeptide(L)' 'MVRTVIFGADGLAFRIIHPLIERGDMPNFKKLREQGCEAVLESKYPPLTPPAWTSLS' A
#
# COMPACT_ATOMS: atom_id res chain seq x y z
N MET A 1 21.32 -12.35 -3.71
CA MET A 1 20.34 -11.29 -4.05
C MET A 1 18.96 -11.85 -3.78
N VAL A 2 18.14 -11.20 -2.97
CA VAL A 2 16.75 -11.63 -2.72
C VAL A 2 15.86 -11.20 -3.89
N ARG A 3 14.86 -12.02 -4.23
CA ARG A 3 13.85 -11.62 -5.22
C ARG A 3 12.90 -10.63 -4.53
N THR A 4 12.74 -9.45 -5.12
CA THR A 4 11.88 -8.38 -4.60
C THR A 4 10.65 -8.22 -5.49
N VAL A 5 9.49 -8.01 -4.87
CA VAL A 5 8.22 -7.72 -5.55
C VAL A 5 7.73 -6.35 -5.10
N ILE A 6 7.36 -5.50 -6.07
CA ILE A 6 6.61 -4.27 -5.83
C ILE A 6 5.15 -4.56 -6.19
N PHE A 7 4.25 -4.27 -5.26
CA PHE A 7 2.81 -4.47 -5.42
C PHE A 7 2.09 -3.16 -5.07
N GLY A 8 1.15 -2.75 -5.91
CA GLY A 8 0.27 -1.61 -5.65
C GLY A 8 -1.20 -2.02 -5.77
N ALA A 9 -2.02 -1.50 -4.86
CA ALA A 9 -3.46 -1.70 -4.84
C ALA A 9 -4.17 -0.34 -5.01
N ASP A 10 -4.84 -0.14 -6.14
CA ASP A 10 -5.56 1.11 -6.42
C ASP A 10 -6.78 1.23 -5.48
N GLY A 11 -7.02 2.45 -4.97
CA GLY A 11 -8.12 2.75 -4.04
C GLY A 11 -7.94 2.24 -2.60
N LEU A 12 -6.85 1.55 -2.26
CA LEU A 12 -6.63 0.94 -0.94
C LEU A 12 -5.96 1.90 0.07
N ALA A 13 -6.54 3.09 0.26
CA ALA A 13 -6.04 4.07 1.22
C ALA A 13 -6.09 3.55 2.68
N PHE A 14 -5.31 4.14 3.59
CA PHE A 14 -5.25 3.69 5.00
C PHE A 14 -6.60 3.67 5.71
N ARG A 15 -7.46 4.66 5.43
CA ARG A 15 -8.85 4.70 5.94
C ARG A 15 -9.72 3.50 5.53
N ILE A 16 -9.31 2.76 4.50
CA ILE A 16 -9.98 1.53 4.03
C ILE A 16 -9.27 0.31 4.62
N ILE A 17 -7.95 0.23 4.52
CA ILE A 17 -7.22 -1.00 4.88
C ILE A 17 -7.18 -1.25 6.40
N HIS A 18 -7.09 -0.21 7.24
CA HIS A 18 -7.00 -0.38 8.69
C HIS A 18 -8.25 -1.02 9.28
N PRO A 19 -9.49 -0.55 8.99
CA PRO A 19 -10.70 -1.22 9.46
C PRO A 19 -10.83 -2.68 8.97
N LEU A 20 -10.37 -2.99 7.76
CA LEU A 20 -10.37 -4.36 7.23
C LEU A 20 -9.37 -5.27 7.96
N ILE A 21 -8.21 -4.73 8.34
CA ILE A 21 -7.23 -5.43 9.18
C ILE A 21 -7.81 -5.69 10.58
N GLU A 22 -8.45 -4.69 11.19
CA GLU A 22 -9.03 -4.77 12.53
C GLU A 22 -10.17 -5.79 12.62
N ARG A 23 -11.00 -5.87 11.58
CA ARG A 23 -12.04 -6.91 11.44
C ARG A 23 -11.51 -8.31 11.17
N GLY A 24 -10.22 -8.44 10.84
CA GLY A 24 -9.59 -9.73 10.53
C GLY A 24 -9.75 -10.20 9.09
N ASP A 25 -10.27 -9.38 8.17
CA ASP A 25 -10.44 -9.77 6.76
C ASP A 25 -9.14 -9.75 5.96
N MET A 26 -8.11 -9.05 6.47
CA MET A 26 -6.85 -8.81 5.78
C MET A 26 -5.65 -9.40 6.55
N PRO A 27 -5.58 -10.73 6.78
CA PRO A 27 -4.56 -11.35 7.63
C PRO A 27 -3.14 -11.19 7.10
N ASN A 28 -2.94 -11.12 5.77
CA ASN A 28 -1.61 -10.93 5.18
C ASN A 28 -1.11 -9.49 5.33
N PHE A 29 -1.98 -8.49 5.14
CA PHE A 29 -1.62 -7.09 5.40
C PHE A 29 -1.38 -6.83 6.89
N LYS A 30 -2.14 -7.49 7.78
CA LYS A 30 -1.85 -7.46 9.22
C LYS A 30 -0.42 -7.90 9.52
N LYS A 31 0.01 -9.06 8.99
CA LYS A 31 1.38 -9.56 9.13
C LYS A 31 2.42 -8.59 8.56
N LEU A 32 2.17 -8.01 7.38
CA LEU A 32 3.08 -7.02 6.78
C LEU A 32 3.25 -5.78 7.67
N ARG A 33 2.18 -5.30 8.30
CA ARG A 33 2.23 -4.16 9.23
C ARG A 33 2.96 -4.51 10.53
N GLU A 34 2.76 -5.71 11.06
CA GLU A 34 3.41 -6.15 12.31
C GLU A 34 4.91 -6.48 12.14
N GLN A 35 5.30 -6.96 10.95
CA GLN A 35 6.67 -7.42 10.67
C GLN A 35 7.46 -6.45 9.77
N GLY A 36 6.85 -5.34 9.36
CA GLY A 36 7.40 -4.39 8.40
C GLY A 36 7.27 -2.94 8.86
N CYS A 37 7.17 -2.03 7.89
CA CYS A 37 7.02 -0.59 8.12
C CYS A 37 5.86 -0.06 7.27
N GLU A 38 5.14 0.93 7.81
CA GLU A 38 4.03 1.61 7.16
C GLU A 38 4.24 3.12 7.29
N ALA A 39 4.10 3.86 6.18
CA ALA A 39 4.21 5.31 6.14
C ALA A 39 3.33 5.90 5.04
N VAL A 40 2.93 7.16 5.21
CA VAL A 40 2.23 7.93 4.15
C VAL A 40 3.26 8.35 3.11
N LEU A 41 2.98 8.09 1.84
CA LEU A 41 3.78 8.55 0.70
C LEU A 41 3.16 9.78 0.05
N GLU A 42 4.01 10.69 -0.43
CA GLU A 42 3.58 11.81 -1.24
C GLU A 42 3.11 11.32 -2.62
N SER A 43 1.91 11.71 -3.03
CA SER A 43 1.36 11.38 -4.35
C SER A 43 1.89 12.33 -5.43
N LYS A 44 1.57 12.04 -6.69
CA LYS A 44 1.80 12.98 -7.80
C LYS A 44 0.62 13.91 -8.01
N TYR A 45 0.90 15.09 -8.54
CA TYR A 45 -0.13 16.03 -9.00
C TYR A 45 -0.16 16.05 -10.55
N PRO A 46 -1.31 15.79 -11.18
CA PRO A 46 -2.60 15.43 -10.56
C PRO A 46 -2.59 13.99 -9.99
N PRO A 47 -3.40 13.69 -8.94
CA PRO A 47 -3.45 12.38 -8.31
C PRO A 47 -4.28 11.40 -9.16
N LEU A 48 -3.72 11.03 -10.31
CA LEU A 48 -4.33 10.11 -11.27
C LEU A 48 -3.52 8.81 -11.32
N THR A 49 -4.21 7.71 -11.66
CA THR A 49 -3.58 6.39 -11.76
C THR A 49 -2.37 6.38 -12.72
N PRO A 50 -2.43 6.91 -13.96
CA PRO A 50 -1.28 6.80 -14.88
C PRO A 50 -0.01 7.53 -14.40
N PRO A 51 -0.06 8.80 -13.93
CA PRO A 51 1.09 9.47 -13.34
C PRO A 51 1.64 8.81 -12.07
N ALA A 52 0.79 8.17 -11.25
CA ALA A 52 1.25 7.52 -10.02
C ALA A 52 2.21 6.36 -10.33
N TRP A 53 1.84 5.48 -11.27
CA TRP A 53 2.63 4.29 -11.63
C TRP A 53 3.94 4.62 -12.34
N THR A 54 3.94 5.60 -13.26
CA THR A 54 5.14 5.96 -14.02
C THR A 54 6.16 6.73 -13.19
N SER A 55 5.77 7.22 -12.02
CA SER A 55 6.64 7.98 -11.13
C SER A 55 7.41 7.16 -10.11
N LEU A 56 7.21 5.85 -10.05
CA LEU A 56 7.95 4.93 -9.18
C LEU A 56 9.41 4.86 -9.65
N SER A 57 10.33 5.45 -8.87
CA SER A 57 11.76 5.51 -9.14
C SER A 57 12.59 5.05 -7.95
#